data_AF-A0A8U0TXE2-F1
#
_entry.id   AF-A0A8U0TXE2-F1
#
_cell.length_a   1.000
_cell.length_b   1.000
_cell.length_c   1.000
_cell.angle_alpha   90.00
_cell.angle_beta   90.00
_cell.angle_gamma   90.00
#
_symmetry.space_group_name_H-M   'P 1'
#
loop_
_entity.id
_entity.type
_entity.pdbx_description
1 polymer ?
#
loop_
_entity_poly.entity_id
_entity_poly.type
_entity_poly.pdbx_seq_one_letter_code
_entity_poly.pdbx_strand_id
1 'polypeptide(L)'
;MDMESMRTSEKSDKLSITNSWVSFDGLWIVKNIFPLVQTWEWGTTSNFLFKILDTNVPSSMASKEKIHLVDAGLKINSPYPPVLRTSREVDLIISLDFSAEDPFETVFRAKKYALQQKLPFPPVKESVRVEKDHPQGCYVFEGRRPEEPTVMHMPLFNLQNCQDEEEIKKEREKYTTFQLPYGVPEIDHLLKKAKDNLKNNKYRILVQIIMAVKRRKNRKSVAQ
;
A
#
# COMPACT_ATOMS: atom_id res chain seq x y z
N MET A 1 54.40 -7.59 -62.51
CA MET A 1 52.98 -7.37 -62.87
C MET A 1 52.28 -6.87 -61.62
N ASP A 2 52.28 -5.55 -61.45
CA ASP A 2 51.12 -4.65 -61.26
C ASP A 2 49.84 -5.23 -60.61
N MET A 3 49.05 -4.55 -59.78
CA MET A 3 49.04 -3.18 -59.23
C MET A 3 47.78 -3.09 -58.31
N GLU A 4 47.82 -2.19 -57.31
CA GLU A 4 46.66 -1.52 -56.66
C GLU A 4 45.67 -2.33 -55.79
N SER A 5 45.55 -1.94 -54.50
CA SER A 5 44.38 -1.22 -53.93
C SER A 5 43.57 -2.18 -53.05
N MET A 6 43.18 -1.92 -51.80
CA MET A 6 42.96 -0.70 -51.05
C MET A 6 43.00 -1.06 -49.55
N ARG A 7 43.70 -0.24 -48.77
CA ARG A 7 43.70 -0.24 -47.31
C ARG A 7 42.54 0.65 -46.87
N THR A 8 41.57 0.14 -46.12
CA THR A 8 40.54 0.99 -45.49
C THR A 8 40.38 0.65 -44.02
N SER A 9 41.06 1.48 -43.22
CA SER A 9 40.72 1.96 -41.87
C SER A 9 39.33 1.54 -41.33
N GLU A 10 39.32 0.68 -40.32
CA GLU A 10 38.19 0.54 -39.39
C GLU A 10 38.02 1.86 -38.62
N LYS A 11 36.93 2.59 -38.90
CA LYS A 11 36.46 3.70 -38.06
C LYS A 11 35.62 3.11 -36.92
N SER A 12 35.99 3.43 -35.69
CA SER A 12 35.13 3.22 -34.53
C SER A 12 33.97 4.24 -34.58
N ASP A 13 32.77 3.77 -34.91
CA ASP A 13 31.58 4.60 -34.73
C ASP A 13 31.22 4.63 -33.24
N LYS A 14 31.71 5.65 -32.55
CA LYS A 14 31.13 6.13 -31.30
C LYS A 14 29.76 6.71 -31.63
N LEU A 15 28.72 5.88 -31.59
CA LEU A 15 27.35 6.37 -31.63
C LEU A 15 27.04 7.05 -30.28
N SER A 16 27.17 8.38 -30.24
CA SER A 16 26.66 9.15 -29.11
C SER A 16 25.14 9.06 -29.13
N ILE A 17 24.56 8.27 -28.24
CA ILE A 17 23.13 8.29 -27.97
C ILE A 17 22.88 9.58 -27.18
N THR A 18 22.60 10.66 -27.91
CA THR A 18 22.18 11.92 -27.31
C THR A 18 20.73 11.81 -26.86
N ASN A 19 20.50 12.21 -25.61
CA ASN A 19 19.20 12.27 -24.95
C ASN A 19 18.22 13.16 -25.74
N SER A 20 17.20 12.55 -26.37
CA SER A 20 16.07 13.29 -26.95
C SER A 20 14.74 12.53 -26.86
N TRP A 21 14.55 11.74 -25.81
CA TRP A 21 13.28 11.01 -25.58
C TRP A 21 12.33 11.71 -24.59
N VAL A 22 12.70 12.86 -24.03
CA VAL A 22 11.93 13.48 -22.93
C VAL A 22 10.84 14.47 -23.39
N SER A 23 10.86 14.95 -24.65
CA SER A 23 9.94 16.02 -25.08
C SER A 23 8.65 15.56 -25.77
N PHE A 24 8.65 14.41 -26.45
CA PHE A 24 7.48 13.95 -27.23
C PHE A 24 6.40 13.27 -26.36
N ASP A 25 6.81 12.45 -25.39
CA ASP A 25 5.86 11.70 -24.56
C ASP A 25 5.14 12.58 -23.53
N GLY A 26 5.85 13.55 -22.93
CA GLY A 26 5.27 14.46 -21.94
C GLY A 26 4.18 15.38 -22.53
N LEU A 27 4.39 15.90 -23.74
CA LEU A 27 3.42 16.77 -24.40
C LEU A 27 2.16 16.01 -24.83
N TRP A 28 2.33 14.75 -25.25
CA TRP A 28 1.24 13.85 -25.58
C TRP A 28 0.40 13.50 -24.34
N ILE A 29 1.06 13.20 -23.21
CA ILE A 29 0.38 12.92 -21.93
C ILE A 29 -0.42 14.15 -21.49
N VAL A 30 0.16 15.35 -21.48
CA VAL A 30 -0.55 16.57 -21.06
C VAL A 30 -1.76 16.83 -21.95
N LYS A 31 -1.64 16.69 -23.27
CA LYS A 31 -2.76 16.95 -24.19
C LYS A 31 -3.88 15.91 -24.12
N ASN A 32 -3.56 14.63 -23.88
CA ASN A 32 -4.54 13.56 -23.97
C ASN A 32 -5.03 13.03 -22.62
N ILE A 33 -4.20 13.08 -21.58
CA ILE A 33 -4.53 12.54 -20.25
C ILE A 33 -5.10 13.61 -19.33
N PHE A 34 -4.56 14.83 -19.33
CA PHE A 34 -5.01 15.89 -18.43
C PHE A 34 -6.50 16.25 -18.60
N PRO A 35 -7.06 16.38 -19.81
CA PRO A 35 -8.50 16.63 -19.97
C PRO A 35 -9.35 15.50 -19.39
N LEU A 36 -8.90 14.24 -19.52
CA LEU A 36 -9.62 13.09 -18.98
C LEU A 36 -9.56 13.01 -17.44
N VAL A 37 -8.49 13.53 -16.84
CA VAL A 37 -8.39 13.72 -15.39
C VAL A 37 -9.35 14.82 -14.93
N GLN A 38 -9.47 15.91 -15.69
CA GLN A 38 -10.42 16.99 -15.38
C GLN A 38 -11.89 16.53 -15.48
N THR A 39 -12.23 15.65 -16.42
CA THR A 39 -13.60 15.10 -16.55
C THR A 39 -13.87 13.88 -15.67
N TRP A 40 -12.82 13.28 -15.07
CA TRP A 40 -12.87 12.07 -14.23
C TRP A 40 -13.65 10.90 -14.86
N GLU A 41 -13.51 10.75 -16.18
CA GLU A 41 -14.25 9.73 -16.94
C GLU A 41 -13.89 8.30 -16.53
N TRP A 42 -12.65 8.06 -16.14
CA TRP A 42 -12.08 6.73 -15.82
C TRP A 42 -12.64 6.10 -14.54
N GLY A 43 -13.10 6.94 -13.61
CA GLY A 43 -13.77 6.48 -12.39
C GLY A 43 -15.29 6.38 -12.54
N THR A 44 -15.85 6.84 -13.64
CA THR A 44 -17.30 7.01 -13.79
C THR A 44 -17.92 5.77 -14.43
N THR A 45 -18.89 5.15 -13.76
CA THR A 45 -19.59 3.96 -14.27
C THR A 45 -21.09 4.01 -13.95
N SER A 46 -21.86 3.14 -14.62
CA SER A 46 -23.30 2.98 -14.37
C SER A 46 -23.56 2.59 -12.92
N ASN A 47 -24.48 3.28 -12.28
CA ASN A 47 -24.85 3.02 -10.91
C ASN A 47 -25.76 1.79 -10.81
N PHE A 48 -25.25 0.70 -10.27
CA PHE A 48 -26.02 -0.54 -10.04
C PHE A 48 -27.12 -0.39 -8.97
N LEU A 49 -27.16 0.74 -8.25
CA LEU A 49 -28.23 1.08 -7.30
C LEU A 49 -29.27 2.03 -7.89
N PHE A 50 -29.14 2.41 -9.17
CA PHE A 50 -30.07 3.34 -9.81
C PHE A 50 -31.49 2.75 -9.83
N LYS A 51 -32.46 3.53 -9.33
CA LYS A 51 -33.89 3.14 -9.22
C LYS A 51 -34.15 1.86 -8.42
N ILE A 52 -33.21 1.44 -7.56
CA ILE A 52 -33.48 0.35 -6.62
C ILE A 52 -34.49 0.83 -5.58
N LEU A 53 -35.51 0.01 -5.31
CA LEU A 53 -36.52 0.26 -4.29
C LEU A 53 -36.17 -0.52 -3.02
N ASP A 54 -35.14 -0.04 -2.30
CA ASP A 54 -34.70 -0.61 -1.02
C ASP A 54 -34.53 0.53 -0.01
N THR A 55 -35.18 0.41 1.15
CA THR A 55 -35.09 1.39 2.24
C THR A 55 -33.70 1.50 2.86
N ASN A 56 -32.84 0.49 2.67
CA ASN A 56 -31.46 0.49 3.13
C ASN A 56 -30.51 1.29 2.21
N VAL A 57 -30.96 1.65 1.01
CA VAL A 57 -30.18 2.43 0.06
C VAL A 57 -30.56 3.91 0.18
N PRO A 58 -29.61 4.82 0.45
CA PRO A 58 -29.91 6.25 0.52
C PRO A 58 -30.53 6.76 -0.78
N SER A 59 -31.61 7.55 -0.71
CA SER A 59 -32.30 8.07 -1.89
C SER A 59 -31.38 8.88 -2.81
N SER A 60 -30.40 9.58 -2.24
CA SER A 60 -29.37 10.33 -2.97
C SER A 60 -28.43 9.45 -3.80
N MET A 61 -28.32 8.17 -3.46
CA MET A 61 -27.57 7.17 -4.21
C MET A 61 -28.46 6.51 -5.26
N ALA A 62 -29.71 6.17 -4.93
CA ALA A 62 -30.65 5.55 -5.88
C ALA A 62 -31.11 6.48 -7.02
N SER A 63 -31.02 7.81 -6.83
CA SER A 63 -31.45 8.80 -7.82
C SER A 63 -30.42 9.10 -8.92
N LYS A 64 -29.18 8.63 -8.79
CA LYS A 64 -28.09 8.94 -9.74
C LYS A 64 -27.88 7.81 -10.73
N GLU A 65 -27.82 8.11 -12.02
CA GLU A 65 -27.55 7.12 -13.07
C GLU A 65 -26.10 6.63 -13.09
N LYS A 66 -25.17 7.47 -12.61
CA LYS A 66 -23.74 7.19 -12.60
C LYS A 66 -23.16 7.33 -11.19
N ILE A 67 -22.12 6.56 -10.92
CA ILE A 67 -21.28 6.64 -9.71
C ILE A 67 -19.83 6.88 -10.10
N HIS A 68 -19.08 7.51 -9.19
CA HIS A 68 -17.65 7.77 -9.35
C HIS A 68 -16.87 6.92 -8.35
N LEU A 69 -16.01 6.06 -8.88
CA LEU A 69 -15.04 5.28 -8.15
C LEU A 69 -13.71 6.04 -8.17
N VAL A 70 -13.03 6.05 -7.03
CA VAL A 70 -11.76 6.71 -6.83
C VAL A 70 -10.82 5.77 -6.09
N ASP A 71 -9.52 6.01 -6.22
CA ASP A 71 -8.51 5.26 -5.47
C ASP A 71 -8.77 5.40 -3.95
N ALA A 72 -8.79 4.26 -3.25
CA ALA A 72 -8.97 4.22 -1.80
C ALA A 72 -7.81 4.87 -1.03
N GLY A 73 -6.62 4.95 -1.65
CA GLY A 73 -5.44 5.64 -1.13
C GLY A 73 -5.71 7.10 -0.78
N LEU A 74 -6.67 7.75 -1.44
CA LEU A 74 -7.10 9.12 -1.13
C LEU A 74 -7.75 9.25 0.25
N LYS A 75 -8.28 8.16 0.82
CA LYS A 75 -8.95 8.16 2.13
C LYS A 75 -8.21 7.34 3.18
N ILE A 76 -7.94 6.07 2.89
CA ILE A 76 -7.15 5.18 3.75
C ILE A 76 -6.24 4.37 2.84
N ASN A 77 -4.93 4.61 2.92
CA ASN A 77 -3.91 3.90 2.13
C ASN A 77 -3.67 2.45 2.60
N SER A 78 -4.72 1.78 3.07
CA SER A 78 -4.69 0.39 3.50
C SER A 78 -6.12 -0.17 3.52
N PRO A 79 -6.34 -1.43 3.09
CA PRO A 79 -7.67 -2.01 2.90
C PRO A 79 -8.33 -2.49 4.21
N TYR A 80 -8.29 -1.68 5.27
CA TYR A 80 -8.99 -1.99 6.53
C TYR A 80 -10.52 -2.09 6.38
N PRO A 81 -11.23 -1.18 5.68
CA PRO A 81 -12.70 -1.21 5.61
C PRO A 81 -13.32 -2.55 5.20
N PRO A 82 -12.86 -3.24 4.14
CA PRO A 82 -13.42 -4.56 3.82
C PRO A 82 -13.13 -5.59 4.92
N VAL A 83 -11.94 -5.57 5.53
CA VAL A 83 -11.51 -6.55 6.54
C VAL A 83 -12.24 -6.37 7.88
N LEU A 84 -12.57 -5.13 8.25
CA LEU A 84 -13.25 -4.80 9.51
C LEU A 84 -14.76 -5.09 9.52
N ARG A 85 -15.32 -5.65 8.44
CA ARG A 85 -16.72 -6.07 8.43
C ARG A 85 -16.94 -7.15 9.49
N THR A 86 -17.89 -6.93 10.40
CA THR A 86 -18.17 -7.82 11.54
C THR A 86 -18.54 -9.24 11.10
N SER A 87 -19.22 -9.40 9.96
CA SER A 87 -19.57 -10.71 9.39
C SER A 87 -18.37 -11.58 8.99
N ARG A 88 -17.16 -11.00 8.90
CA ARG A 88 -15.94 -11.76 8.62
C ARG A 88 -15.31 -12.38 9.86
N GLU A 89 -15.72 -11.93 11.06
CA GLU A 89 -15.22 -12.42 12.34
C GLU A 89 -13.68 -12.51 12.39
N VAL A 90 -12.99 -11.47 11.93
CA VAL A 90 -11.53 -11.46 11.85
C VAL A 90 -10.91 -11.39 13.25
N ASP A 91 -10.03 -12.33 13.57
CA ASP A 91 -9.33 -12.38 14.86
C ASP A 91 -7.94 -11.71 14.83
N LEU A 92 -7.25 -11.77 13.69
CA LEU A 92 -5.92 -11.25 13.48
C LEU A 92 -5.82 -10.57 12.11
N ILE A 93 -5.31 -9.35 12.09
CA ILE A 93 -4.99 -8.59 10.88
C ILE A 93 -3.47 -8.43 10.82
N ILE A 94 -2.83 -8.95 9.77
CA ILE A 94 -1.43 -8.67 9.46
C ILE A 94 -1.41 -7.52 8.46
N SER A 95 -1.10 -6.32 8.94
CA SER A 95 -1.07 -5.08 8.17
C SER A 95 0.36 -4.80 7.72
N LEU A 96 0.60 -4.90 6.41
CA LEU A 96 1.84 -4.45 5.78
C LEU A 96 1.66 -2.99 5.35
N ASP A 97 2.55 -2.11 5.77
CA ASP A 97 2.47 -0.68 5.46
C ASP A 97 3.55 -0.27 4.46
N PHE A 98 3.11 0.44 3.43
CA PHE A 98 3.92 0.95 2.33
C PHE A 98 3.72 2.47 2.16
N SER A 99 3.35 3.16 3.23
CA SER A 99 3.09 4.60 3.21
C SER A 99 4.39 5.36 2.95
N ALA A 100 4.29 6.45 2.16
CA ALA A 100 5.45 7.26 1.79
C ALA A 100 6.04 8.04 2.98
N GLU A 101 5.18 8.45 3.93
CA GLU A 101 5.55 9.31 5.05
C GLU A 101 5.43 8.59 6.40
N ASP A 102 4.38 8.86 7.18
CA ASP A 102 4.18 8.28 8.50
C ASP A 102 3.76 6.80 8.37
N PRO A 103 4.61 5.84 8.79
CA PRO A 103 4.29 4.42 8.69
C PRO A 103 3.06 4.02 9.53
N PHE A 104 2.67 4.84 10.51
CA PHE A 104 1.51 4.57 11.35
C PHE A 104 0.23 5.25 10.87
N GLU A 105 0.29 6.10 9.84
CA GLU A 105 -0.86 6.88 9.40
C GLU A 105 -2.06 5.97 9.07
N THR A 106 -1.82 4.87 8.36
CA THR A 106 -2.87 3.95 7.92
C THR A 106 -3.60 3.31 9.10
N VAL A 107 -2.87 2.87 10.14
CA VAL A 107 -3.48 2.25 11.32
C VAL A 107 -4.25 3.27 12.17
N PHE A 108 -3.80 4.52 12.25
CA PHE A 108 -4.54 5.59 12.92
C PHE A 108 -5.80 6.01 12.13
N ARG A 109 -5.70 6.12 10.81
CA ARG A 109 -6.86 6.36 9.93
C ARG A 109 -7.88 5.22 10.03
N ALA A 110 -7.41 3.97 10.11
CA ALA A 110 -8.26 2.80 10.31
C ALA A 110 -8.97 2.84 11.68
N LYS A 111 -8.25 3.18 12.76
CA LYS A 111 -8.84 3.39 14.09
C LYS A 111 -9.94 4.46 14.07
N LYS A 112 -9.68 5.60 13.42
CA LYS A 112 -10.67 6.69 13.26
C LYS A 112 -11.89 6.23 12.47
N TYR A 113 -11.67 5.52 11.36
CA TYR A 113 -12.74 4.96 10.53
C TYR A 113 -13.60 3.97 11.33
N ALA A 114 -12.98 3.04 12.05
CA ALA A 114 -13.68 2.06 12.86
C ALA A 114 -14.54 2.73 13.93
N LEU A 115 -14.00 3.74 14.62
CA LEU A 115 -14.74 4.54 15.58
C LEU A 115 -15.98 5.21 14.95
N GLN A 116 -15.82 5.84 13.78
CA GLN A 116 -16.92 6.49 13.05
C GLN A 116 -18.00 5.50 12.62
N GLN A 117 -17.61 4.29 12.23
CA GLN A 117 -18.52 3.23 11.79
C GLN A 117 -19.01 2.33 12.95
N LYS A 118 -18.64 2.65 14.20
CA LYS A 118 -18.93 1.82 15.39
C LYS A 118 -18.47 0.36 15.25
N LEU A 119 -17.36 0.16 14.53
CA LEU A 119 -16.73 -1.14 14.33
C LEU A 119 -15.70 -1.41 15.43
N PRO A 120 -15.51 -2.67 15.84
CA PRO A 120 -14.52 -3.03 16.83
C PRO A 120 -13.11 -2.90 16.24
N PHE A 121 -12.21 -2.26 16.98
CA PHE A 121 -10.82 -2.04 16.59
C PHE A 121 -9.95 -1.93 17.84
N PRO A 122 -8.72 -2.50 17.84
CA PRO A 122 -7.88 -2.45 19.02
C PRO A 122 -7.41 -1.02 19.34
N PRO A 123 -7.08 -0.73 20.60
CA PRO A 123 -6.43 0.52 20.96
C PRO A 123 -5.04 0.62 20.32
N VAL A 124 -4.82 1.68 19.57
CA VAL A 124 -3.50 2.07 19.06
C VAL A 124 -2.90 3.10 20.02
N LYS A 125 -1.72 2.79 20.57
CA LYS A 125 -0.98 3.67 21.50
C LYS A 125 -0.36 4.83 20.72
N GLU A 126 -0.54 6.06 21.19
CA GLU A 126 0.05 7.25 20.55
C GLU A 126 1.58 7.24 20.58
N SER A 127 2.16 6.59 21.60
CA SER A 127 3.61 6.51 21.79
C SER A 127 4.35 5.92 20.60
N VAL A 128 3.73 5.09 19.76
CA VAL A 128 4.43 4.51 18.59
C VAL A 128 4.85 5.57 17.58
N ARG A 129 4.18 6.73 17.54
CA ARG A 129 4.50 7.81 16.60
C ARG A 129 5.84 8.48 16.88
N VAL A 130 6.40 8.33 18.08
CA VAL A 130 7.75 8.82 18.38
C VAL A 130 8.82 8.02 17.61
N GLU A 131 8.48 6.81 17.18
CA GLU A 131 9.36 5.91 16.43
C GLU A 131 9.14 6.03 14.90
N LYS A 132 8.43 7.06 14.41
CA LYS A 132 8.06 7.17 12.97
C LYS A 132 9.26 7.20 12.02
N ASP A 133 10.38 7.75 12.47
CA ASP A 133 11.61 7.93 11.68
C ASP A 133 12.50 6.68 11.77
N HIS A 134 12.40 5.94 12.86
CA HIS A 134 13.16 4.70 13.12
C HIS A 134 12.24 3.56 13.61
N PRO A 135 11.23 3.15 12.83
CA PRO A 135 10.27 2.15 13.29
C PRO A 135 10.92 0.79 13.51
N GLN A 136 10.37 0.02 14.45
CA GLN A 136 10.64 -1.39 14.64
C GLN A 136 9.97 -2.23 13.54
N GLY A 137 10.45 -3.44 13.32
CA GLY A 137 9.92 -4.32 12.27
C GLY A 137 8.48 -4.79 12.48
N CYS A 138 7.94 -4.70 13.71
CA CYS A 138 6.56 -5.07 13.97
C CYS A 138 6.01 -4.47 15.26
N TYR A 139 4.75 -4.02 15.18
CA TYR A 139 3.93 -3.53 16.28
C TYR A 139 2.69 -4.42 16.42
N VAL A 140 2.31 -4.74 17.66
CA VAL A 140 1.11 -5.54 17.94
C VAL A 140 0.15 -4.70 18.78
N PHE A 141 -1.03 -4.44 18.24
CA PHE A 141 -2.14 -3.78 18.90
C PHE A 141 -3.19 -4.83 19.26
N GLU A 142 -3.17 -5.27 20.51
CA GLU A 142 -4.03 -6.35 21.00
C GLU A 142 -5.48 -5.87 21.17
N GLY A 143 -6.43 -6.65 20.66
CA GLY A 143 -7.85 -6.43 20.93
C GLY A 143 -8.17 -6.74 22.40
N ARG A 144 -8.86 -5.80 23.07
CA ARG A 144 -9.23 -5.92 24.48
C ARG A 144 -10.54 -6.69 24.68
N ARG A 145 -11.48 -6.55 23.73
CA ARG A 145 -12.81 -7.18 23.79
C ARG A 145 -12.94 -8.27 22.74
N PRO A 146 -13.70 -9.35 22.96
CA PRO A 146 -13.83 -10.45 22.01
C PRO A 146 -13.98 -10.00 20.56
N GLU A 147 -14.87 -9.08 20.26
CA GLU A 147 -15.13 -8.54 18.92
C GLU A 147 -13.96 -7.79 18.26
N GLU A 148 -12.95 -7.34 19.01
CA GLU A 148 -11.81 -6.58 18.48
C GLU A 148 -10.73 -7.50 17.90
N PRO A 149 -10.34 -7.33 16.63
CA PRO A 149 -9.19 -8.06 16.08
C PRO A 149 -7.90 -7.60 16.78
N THR A 150 -6.90 -8.48 16.81
CA THR A 150 -5.52 -8.04 17.04
C THR A 150 -4.95 -7.53 15.71
N VAL A 151 -4.28 -6.38 15.72
CA VAL A 151 -3.60 -5.83 14.54
C VAL A 151 -2.09 -5.96 14.72
N MET A 152 -1.46 -6.75 13.86
CA MET A 152 -0.01 -6.86 13.73
C MET A 152 0.43 -5.99 12.55
N HIS A 153 1.05 -4.84 12.84
CA HIS A 153 1.42 -3.83 11.85
C HIS A 153 2.93 -3.84 11.59
N MET A 154 3.32 -3.86 10.31
CA MET A 154 4.71 -3.97 9.85
C MET A 154 5.03 -2.87 8.83
N PRO A 155 5.78 -1.83 9.24
CA PRO A 155 6.35 -0.85 8.32
C PRO A 155 7.34 -1.52 7.35
N LEU A 156 7.30 -1.16 6.07
CA LEU A 156 8.17 -1.71 5.04
C LEU A 156 9.66 -1.52 5.36
N PHE A 157 10.08 -0.29 5.65
CA PHE A 157 11.44 0.05 6.05
C PHE A 157 11.49 0.28 7.56
N ASN A 158 12.38 -0.43 8.24
CA ASN A 158 12.46 -0.47 9.70
C ASN A 158 13.86 -0.90 10.17
N LEU A 159 14.13 -0.75 11.47
CA LEU A 159 15.44 -1.04 12.07
C LEU A 159 15.88 -2.52 12.02
N GLN A 160 15.04 -3.46 11.57
CA GLN A 160 15.43 -4.85 11.41
C GLN A 160 15.85 -5.19 9.97
N ASN A 161 15.38 -4.45 8.97
CA ASN A 161 15.77 -4.65 7.57
C ASN A 161 16.58 -3.49 7.00
N CYS A 162 16.74 -2.40 7.75
CA CYS A 162 17.70 -1.33 7.56
C CYS A 162 18.64 -1.26 8.77
N GLN A 163 19.87 -0.79 8.56
CA GLN A 163 20.92 -0.69 9.57
C GLN A 163 20.61 0.38 10.62
N ASP A 164 20.08 1.52 10.18
CA ASP A 164 19.81 2.70 11.01
C ASP A 164 18.74 3.62 10.40
N GLU A 165 18.46 4.73 11.09
CA GLU A 165 17.52 5.77 10.65
C GLU A 165 17.92 6.40 9.30
N GLU A 166 19.22 6.56 9.05
CA GLU A 166 19.72 7.15 7.80
C GLU A 166 19.48 6.24 6.60
N GLU A 167 19.65 4.92 6.75
CA GLU A 167 19.28 3.97 5.70
C GLU A 167 17.76 3.95 5.48
N ILE A 168 16.94 3.98 6.54
CA ILE A 168 15.48 4.08 6.40
C ILE A 168 15.09 5.31 5.58
N LYS A 169 15.70 6.46 5.86
CA LYS A 169 15.47 7.71 5.12
C LYS A 169 15.88 7.57 3.65
N LYS A 170 17.07 7.05 3.36
CA LYS A 170 17.55 6.82 1.98
C LYS A 170 16.63 5.89 1.20
N GLU A 171 16.16 4.83 1.83
CA GLU A 171 15.21 3.89 1.21
C GLU A 171 13.88 4.58 0.90
N ARG A 172 13.32 5.37 1.82
CA ARG A 172 12.08 6.14 1.58
C ARG A 172 12.26 7.18 0.46
N GLU A 173 13.39 7.86 0.40
CA GLU A 173 13.72 8.84 -0.64
C GLU A 173 13.93 8.18 -2.02
N LYS A 174 14.46 6.96 -2.05
CA LYS A 174 14.63 6.18 -3.28
C LYS A 174 13.31 5.57 -3.77
N TYR A 175 12.49 5.07 -2.84
CA TYR A 175 11.28 4.31 -3.14
C TYR A 175 10.00 5.13 -2.97
N THR A 176 9.83 6.16 -3.82
CA THR A 176 8.68 7.08 -3.77
C THR A 176 7.50 6.64 -4.64
N THR A 177 6.31 7.17 -4.36
CA THR A 177 5.08 6.86 -5.12
C THR A 177 5.11 7.35 -6.57
N PHE A 178 5.70 8.52 -6.81
CA PHE A 178 5.75 9.16 -8.13
C PHE A 178 7.17 9.09 -8.69
N GLN A 179 7.45 8.05 -9.48
CA GLN A 179 8.75 7.82 -10.07
C GLN A 179 8.64 7.02 -11.38
N LEU A 180 9.72 6.95 -12.14
CA LEU A 180 9.81 6.15 -13.37
C LEU A 180 9.87 4.65 -13.04
N PRO A 181 9.59 3.73 -13.97
CA PRO A 181 9.68 2.30 -13.66
C PRO A 181 11.03 1.90 -13.07
N TYR A 182 11.00 1.07 -12.02
CA TYR A 182 12.21 0.50 -11.42
C TYR A 182 12.91 -0.46 -12.39
N GLY A 183 14.24 -0.46 -12.36
CA GLY A 183 15.04 -1.53 -12.95
C GLY A 183 14.93 -2.83 -12.15
N VAL A 184 15.37 -3.93 -12.76
CA VAL A 184 15.41 -5.25 -12.11
C VAL A 184 16.17 -5.21 -10.78
N PRO A 185 17.35 -4.56 -10.65
CA PRO A 185 18.06 -4.50 -9.38
C PRO A 185 17.27 -3.80 -8.26
N GLU A 186 16.56 -2.71 -8.58
CA GLU A 186 15.74 -1.98 -7.62
C GLU A 186 14.51 -2.79 -7.17
N ILE A 187 13.88 -3.51 -8.11
CA ILE A 187 12.77 -4.43 -7.83
C ILE A 187 13.24 -5.55 -6.90
N ASP A 188 14.35 -6.20 -7.23
CA ASP A 188 14.90 -7.31 -6.45
C ASP A 188 15.29 -6.85 -5.03
N HIS A 189 15.87 -5.66 -4.91
CA HIS A 189 16.20 -5.05 -3.62
C HIS A 189 14.95 -4.79 -2.76
N LEU A 190 13.94 -4.12 -3.32
CA LEU A 190 12.71 -3.83 -2.58
C LEU A 190 11.97 -5.11 -2.18
N LEU A 191 11.93 -6.10 -3.09
CA LEU A 191 11.36 -7.42 -2.83
C LEU A 191 12.14 -8.14 -1.73
N LYS A 192 13.48 -8.03 -1.71
CA LYS A 192 14.32 -8.57 -0.65
C LYS A 192 13.98 -7.93 0.70
N LYS A 193 13.91 -6.59 0.78
CA LYS A 193 13.53 -5.85 2.00
C LYS A 193 12.16 -6.30 2.54
N ALA A 194 11.17 -6.46 1.67
CA ALA A 194 9.84 -6.95 2.05
C ALA A 194 9.86 -8.42 2.53
N LYS A 195 10.60 -9.30 1.85
CA LYS A 195 10.79 -10.70 2.25
C LYS A 195 11.47 -10.81 3.60
N ASP A 196 12.52 -10.03 3.81
CA ASP A 196 13.29 -10.07 5.05
C ASP A 196 12.46 -9.52 6.23
N ASN A 197 11.61 -8.52 6.00
CA ASN A 197 10.67 -8.03 7.02
C ASN A 197 9.74 -9.15 7.55
N LEU A 198 9.17 -9.96 6.65
CA LEU A 198 8.35 -11.12 7.03
C LEU A 198 9.17 -12.22 7.72
N LYS A 199 10.37 -12.52 7.22
CA LYS A 199 11.25 -13.53 7.83
C LYS A 199 11.69 -13.15 9.24
N ASN A 200 12.12 -11.90 9.43
CA ASN A 200 12.55 -11.37 10.72
C ASN A 200 11.43 -11.44 11.76
N ASN A 201 10.17 -11.30 11.33
CA ASN A 201 9.01 -11.35 12.20
C ASN A 201 8.28 -12.71 12.23
N LYS A 202 8.82 -13.77 11.59
CA LYS A 202 8.18 -15.09 11.47
C LYS A 202 7.68 -15.65 12.80
N TYR A 203 8.50 -15.60 13.86
CA TYR A 203 8.11 -16.12 15.16
C TYR A 203 6.99 -15.30 15.80
N ARG A 204 7.02 -13.98 15.67
CA ARG A 204 5.95 -13.09 16.16
C ARG A 204 4.64 -13.37 15.42
N ILE A 205 4.69 -13.56 14.10
CA ILE A 205 3.52 -13.94 13.29
C ILE A 205 2.92 -15.25 13.83
N LEU A 206 3.76 -16.27 14.03
CA LEU A 206 3.31 -17.57 14.53
C LEU A 206 2.65 -17.45 15.92
N VAL A 207 3.26 -16.68 16.83
CA VAL A 207 2.70 -16.42 18.16
C VAL A 207 1.33 -15.76 18.06
N GLN A 208 1.18 -14.71 17.22
CA GLN A 208 -0.10 -14.03 17.07
C GLN A 208 -1.18 -14.92 16.45
N ILE A 209 -0.82 -15.80 15.51
CA ILE A 209 -1.74 -16.81 14.96
C ILE A 209 -2.20 -17.77 16.08
N ILE A 210 -1.28 -18.29 16.89
CA ILE A 210 -1.61 -19.20 18.01
C ILE A 210 -2.52 -18.49 19.01
N MET A 211 -2.25 -17.23 19.36
CA MET A 211 -3.08 -16.44 20.26
C MET A 211 -4.48 -16.21 19.69
N ALA A 212 -4.60 -15.87 18.41
CA ALA A 212 -5.88 -15.70 17.73
C ALA A 212 -6.72 -16.99 17.76
N VAL A 213 -6.10 -18.14 17.48
CA VAL A 213 -6.77 -19.45 17.54
C VAL A 213 -7.28 -19.75 18.96
N LYS A 214 -6.44 -19.55 19.98
CA LYS A 214 -6.83 -19.75 21.39
C LYS A 214 -8.01 -18.85 21.77
N ARG A 215 -7.93 -17.57 21.42
CA ARG A 215 -8.99 -16.60 21.69
C ARG A 215 -10.31 -16.98 21.02
N ARG A 216 -10.28 -17.45 19.77
CA ARG A 216 -11.48 -17.90 19.06
C ARG A 216 -12.11 -19.14 19.71
N LYS A 217 -11.31 -20.10 20.18
CA LYS A 217 -11.81 -21.26 20.92
C LYS A 217 -12.53 -20.84 22.19
N ASN A 218 -11.95 -19.93 22.97
CA ASN A 218 -12.54 -19.43 24.21
C ASN A 218 -13.87 -18.69 23.99
N ARG A 219 -14.04 -17.98 22.85
CA ARG A 219 -15.34 -17.36 22.53
C ARG A 219 -16.43 -18.39 22.28
N LYS A 220 -16.10 -19.48 21.55
CA LYS A 220 -17.07 -20.54 21.25
C LYS A 220 -17.49 -21.31 22.50
N SER A 221 -16.58 -21.53 23.45
CA SER A 221 -16.90 -22.21 24.70
C SER A 221 -17.74 -21.37 25.67
N VAL A 222 -17.67 -20.03 25.58
CA VAL A 222 -18.47 -19.12 26.43
C VAL A 222 -19.87 -18.86 25.84
N ALA A 223 -20.05 -19.06 24.53
CA ALA A 223 -21.34 -18.91 23.85
C ALA A 223 -22.22 -20.17 23.88
N GLN A 224 -21.73 -21.26 24.49
CA GLN A 224 -22.45 -22.52 24.76
C GLN A 224 -22.90 -22.55 26.22
#